data_AF-A0A080WS53-F1
#
_entry.id   AF-A0A080WS53-F1
#
_cell.length_a   1.000
_cell.length_b   1.000
_cell.length_c   1.000
_cell.angle_alpha   90.00
_cell.angle_beta   90.00
_cell.angle_gamma   90.00
#
_symmetry.space_group_name_H-M   'P 1'
#
loop_
_entity.id
_entity.type
_entity.pdbx_description
1 polymer ?
#
loop_
_entity_poly.entity_id
_entity_poly.type
_entity_poly.pdbx_seq_one_letter_code
_entity_poly.pdbx_strand_id
1 'polypeptide(L)'
;MQQYAGYISDVTRVWPVNGKFTPAQRELYTAVLNVQRSCISLCRESASLSLDKIHDIAERSLREQLDSIGFNTSGNAMRTLFPHHVGHHIGLSVHDCGGYSRQEMLRKGQCITIEPYDFLIPKQNRLINEC
;
A
#
# COMPACT_ATOMS: atom_id res chain seq x y z
N MET A 1 3.76 7.44 13.79
CA MET A 1 5.10 6.95 14.15
C MET A 1 5.24 6.93 15.66
N GLN A 2 5.59 5.78 16.23
CA GLN A 2 5.92 5.65 17.65
C GLN A 2 7.31 5.00 17.76
N GLN A 3 8.08 5.37 18.79
CA GLN A 3 9.40 4.81 19.02
C GLN A 3 9.46 4.17 20.40
N TYR A 4 10.04 2.98 20.50
CA TYR A 4 10.29 2.30 21.76
C TYR A 4 11.69 1.68 21.75
N ALA A 5 12.50 2.00 22.77
CA ALA A 5 13.88 1.51 22.90
C ALA A 5 14.75 1.71 21.64
N GLY A 6 14.50 2.77 20.87
CA GLY A 6 15.23 3.06 19.61
C GLY A 6 14.60 2.47 18.35
N TYR A 7 13.63 1.56 18.46
CA TYR A 7 12.93 0.96 17.33
C TYR A 7 11.65 1.72 16.98
N ILE A 8 11.34 1.77 15.69
CA ILE A 8 10.23 2.54 15.14
C ILE A 8 9.06 1.62 14.76
N SER A 9 7.85 2.05 15.09
CA SER A 9 6.60 1.54 14.54
C SER A 9 6.01 2.54 13.55
N ASP A 10 5.73 2.07 12.34
CA ASP A 10 5.11 2.87 11.29
C ASP A 10 3.73 2.33 10.93
N VAL A 11 2.73 3.20 10.99
CA VAL A 11 1.32 2.84 10.95
C VAL A 11 0.55 3.94 10.24
N THR A 12 0.00 3.61 9.08
CA THR A 12 -0.96 4.44 8.36
C THR A 12 -2.38 3.87 8.50
N ARG A 13 -3.36 4.75 8.70
CA ARG A 13 -4.78 4.41 8.87
C ARG A 13 -5.63 5.49 8.22
N VAL A 14 -6.75 5.09 7.62
CA VAL A 14 -7.71 5.97 6.97
C VAL A 14 -9.10 5.63 7.48
N TRP A 15 -9.85 6.64 7.91
CA TRP A 15 -11.23 6.52 8.37
C TRP A 15 -12.00 7.80 8.08
N PRO A 16 -13.34 7.72 7.90
CA PRO A 16 -14.17 8.90 7.69
C PRO A 16 -14.26 9.73 8.98
N VAL A 17 -14.15 11.06 8.84
CA VAL A 17 -14.17 12.00 9.99
C VAL A 17 -15.46 11.92 10.79
N ASN A 18 -16.60 11.68 10.12
CA ASN A 18 -17.91 11.51 10.75
C ASN A 18 -18.14 10.09 11.35
N GLY A 19 -17.13 9.22 11.29
CA GLY A 19 -17.18 7.84 11.78
C GLY A 19 -18.00 6.86 10.93
N LYS A 20 -18.53 7.27 9.76
CA LYS A 20 -19.36 6.42 8.90
C LYS A 20 -18.90 6.46 7.45
N PHE A 21 -18.51 5.30 6.92
CA PHE A 21 -18.15 5.17 5.51
C PHE A 21 -19.40 5.33 4.64
N THR A 22 -19.34 6.23 3.66
CA THR A 22 -20.28 6.20 2.52
C THR A 22 -20.05 4.93 1.68
N PRO A 23 -20.99 4.53 0.81
CA PRO A 23 -20.79 3.41 -0.11
C PRO A 23 -19.50 3.56 -0.94
N ALA A 24 -19.29 4.72 -1.55
CA ALA A 24 -18.09 5.01 -2.34
C ALA A 24 -16.78 4.94 -1.52
N GLN A 25 -16.76 5.51 -0.31
CA GLN A 25 -15.58 5.41 0.57
C GLN A 25 -15.30 3.96 0.97
N ARG A 26 -16.35 3.17 1.21
CA ARG A 26 -16.22 1.77 1.59
C ARG A 26 -15.66 0.94 0.45
N GLU A 27 -16.11 1.15 -0.78
CA GLU A 27 -15.59 0.47 -1.97
C GLU A 27 -14.09 0.74 -2.14
N LEU A 28 -13.68 2.01 -2.12
CA LEU A 28 -12.27 2.38 -2.24
C LEU A 28 -11.41 1.83 -1.09
N TYR A 29 -11.89 1.94 0.14
CA TYR A 29 -11.20 1.40 1.31
C TYR A 29 -11.02 -0.13 1.20
N THR A 30 -12.07 -0.82 0.75
CA THR A 30 -12.06 -2.28 0.60
C THR A 30 -11.09 -2.72 -0.50
N ALA A 31 -11.03 -1.98 -1.62
CA ALA A 31 -10.06 -2.21 -2.70
C ALA A 31 -8.62 -2.18 -2.17
N VAL A 32 -8.23 -1.12 -1.45
CA VAL A 32 -6.88 -1.00 -0.87
C VAL A 32 -6.63 -2.08 0.20
N LEU A 33 -7.61 -2.32 1.07
CA LEU A 33 -7.49 -3.31 2.15
C LEU A 33 -7.25 -4.73 1.59
N ASN A 34 -7.91 -5.09 0.49
CA ASN A 34 -7.72 -6.37 -0.17
C ASN A 34 -6.29 -6.52 -0.71
N VAL A 35 -5.76 -5.49 -1.36
CA VAL A 35 -4.38 -5.47 -1.87
C VAL A 35 -3.38 -5.58 -0.71
N GLN A 36 -3.59 -4.80 0.36
CA GLN A 36 -2.71 -4.83 1.53
C GLN A 36 -2.66 -6.23 2.16
N ARG A 37 -3.83 -6.85 2.40
CA ARG A 37 -3.92 -8.19 2.99
C ARG A 37 -3.25 -9.25 2.12
N SER A 38 -3.44 -9.15 0.79
CA SER A 38 -2.77 -10.02 -0.17
C SER A 38 -1.24 -9.90 -0.06
N CYS A 39 -0.72 -8.67 -0.09
CA CYS A 39 0.72 -8.42 0.03
C CYS A 39 1.31 -8.87 1.37
N ILE A 40 0.60 -8.68 2.48
CA ILE A 40 1.01 -9.20 3.79
C ILE A 40 1.13 -10.74 3.77
N SER A 41 0.21 -11.44 3.11
CA SER A 41 0.27 -12.91 3.01
C SER A 41 1.47 -13.44 2.21
N LEU A 42 2.10 -12.56 1.41
CA LEU A 42 3.31 -12.84 0.63
C LEU A 42 4.61 -12.58 1.43
N CYS A 43 4.52 -11.93 2.60
CA CYS A 43 5.67 -11.61 3.45
C CYS A 43 6.18 -12.83 4.23
N ARG A 44 6.63 -13.85 3.51
CA ARG A 44 7.19 -15.09 4.05
C ARG A 44 8.31 -15.58 3.15
N GLU A 45 9.36 -16.11 3.77
CA GLU A 45 10.54 -16.61 3.04
C GLU A 45 10.19 -17.70 2.02
N SER A 46 9.19 -18.55 2.30
CA SER A 46 8.74 -19.60 1.37
C SER A 46 8.04 -19.08 0.12
N ALA A 47 7.62 -17.81 0.09
CA ALA A 47 7.10 -17.20 -1.12
C ALA A 47 8.21 -16.94 -2.15
N SER A 48 9.48 -16.89 -1.72
CA SER A 48 10.64 -16.59 -2.57
C SER A 48 10.43 -15.32 -3.40
N LEU A 49 9.95 -14.26 -2.74
CA LEU A 49 9.72 -12.94 -3.32
C LEU A 49 10.62 -11.90 -2.69
N SER A 50 11.03 -10.93 -3.51
CA SER A 50 11.68 -9.70 -3.08
C SER A 50 10.65 -8.61 -2.78
N LEU A 51 11.10 -7.53 -2.13
CA LEU A 51 10.24 -6.38 -1.84
C LEU A 51 9.78 -5.67 -3.12
N ASP A 52 10.65 -5.56 -4.14
CA ASP A 52 10.28 -5.04 -5.46
C ASP A 52 9.22 -5.93 -6.13
N LYS A 53 9.33 -7.26 -5.99
CA LYS A 53 8.34 -8.16 -6.59
C LYS A 53 6.97 -8.05 -5.93
N ILE A 54 6.93 -7.79 -4.61
CA ILE A 54 5.69 -7.51 -3.89
C ILE A 54 5.10 -6.17 -4.35
N HIS A 55 5.93 -5.15 -4.63
CA HIS A 55 5.46 -3.89 -5.19
C HIS A 55 4.81 -4.05 -6.57
N ASP A 56 5.42 -4.82 -7.49
CA ASP A 56 4.81 -5.13 -8.78
C ASP A 56 3.46 -5.83 -8.65
N ILE A 57 3.31 -6.69 -7.64
CA ILE A 57 2.06 -7.38 -7.34
C ILE A 57 1.04 -6.39 -6.80
N ALA A 58 1.44 -5.53 -5.87
CA ALA A 58 0.58 -4.51 -5.30
C ALA A 58 0.05 -3.55 -6.36
N GLU A 59 0.90 -3.01 -7.24
CA GLU A 59 0.48 -2.09 -8.30
C GLU A 59 -0.55 -2.76 -9.23
N ARG A 60 -0.29 -4.00 -9.67
CA ARG A 60 -1.20 -4.73 -10.56
C ARG A 60 -2.54 -5.03 -9.89
N SER A 61 -2.52 -5.56 -8.66
CA SER A 61 -3.76 -5.88 -7.95
C SER A 61 -4.54 -4.61 -7.59
N LEU A 62 -3.86 -3.51 -7.28
CA LEU A 62 -4.51 -2.23 -7.04
C LEU A 62 -5.16 -1.70 -8.32
N ARG A 63 -4.48 -1.82 -9.46
CA ARG A 63 -5.02 -1.47 -10.77
C ARG A 63 -6.33 -2.23 -11.06
N GLU A 64 -6.31 -3.55 -10.89
CA GLU A 64 -7.49 -4.41 -11.09
C GLU A 64 -8.66 -4.03 -10.17
N GLN A 65 -8.38 -3.78 -8.89
CA GLN A 65 -9.40 -3.37 -7.92
C GLN A 65 -10.00 -2.01 -8.28
N LEU A 66 -9.16 -1.03 -8.67
CA LEU A 66 -9.60 0.32 -9.04
C LEU A 66 -10.43 0.32 -10.33
N ASP A 67 -10.01 -0.43 -11.34
CA ASP A 67 -10.79 -0.60 -12.57
C ASP A 67 -12.16 -1.23 -12.26
N SER A 68 -12.23 -2.20 -11.33
CA SER A 68 -13.48 -2.86 -10.95
C SER A 68 -14.51 -1.92 -10.29
N ILE A 69 -14.05 -0.84 -9.65
CA ILE A 69 -14.90 0.18 -9.00
C ILE A 69 -15.03 1.45 -9.84
N GLY A 70 -14.60 1.41 -11.12
CA GLY A 70 -14.88 2.44 -12.12
C GLY A 70 -13.82 3.54 -12.25
N PHE A 71 -12.61 3.36 -11.70
CA PHE A 71 -11.48 4.21 -12.06
C PHE A 71 -10.95 3.83 -13.44
N ASN A 72 -10.40 4.80 -14.17
CA ASN A 72 -9.64 4.52 -15.39
C ASN A 72 -8.15 4.50 -15.04
N THR A 73 -7.54 3.32 -14.99
CA THR A 73 -6.12 3.16 -14.68
C THR A 73 -5.22 2.99 -15.92
N SER A 74 -5.73 3.31 -17.12
CA SER A 74 -4.97 3.20 -18.36
C SER A 74 -3.74 4.11 -18.40
N GLY A 75 -2.74 3.72 -19.21
CA GLY A 75 -1.50 4.47 -19.37
C GLY A 75 -0.73 4.63 -18.05
N ASN A 76 -0.39 5.89 -17.74
CA ASN A 76 0.41 6.26 -16.56
C ASN A 76 -0.42 6.62 -15.32
N ALA A 77 -1.72 6.29 -15.28
CA ALA A 77 -2.60 6.67 -14.18
C ALA A 77 -2.08 6.22 -12.80
N MET A 78 -1.45 5.04 -12.74
CA MET A 78 -0.86 4.53 -11.49
C MET A 78 0.28 5.41 -10.95
N ARG A 79 0.96 6.22 -11.79
CA ARG A 79 1.94 7.21 -11.29
C ARG A 79 1.31 8.32 -10.47
N THR A 80 -0.01 8.53 -10.59
CA THR A 80 -0.76 9.50 -9.79
C THR A 80 -1.53 8.80 -8.67
N LEU A 81 -2.08 7.62 -8.95
CA LEU A 81 -2.90 6.86 -8.02
C LEU A 81 -2.09 5.98 -7.04
N PHE A 82 -0.80 5.73 -7.30
CA PHE A 82 0.10 4.99 -6.42
C PHE A 82 1.55 5.41 -6.72
N PRO A 83 1.95 6.64 -6.34
CA PRO A 83 3.20 7.26 -6.80
C PRO A 83 4.47 6.78 -6.04
N HIS A 84 4.33 5.85 -5.09
CA HIS A 84 5.41 5.41 -4.23
C HIS A 84 5.52 3.89 -4.16
N HIS A 85 6.60 3.43 -3.51
CA HIS A 85 6.82 2.00 -3.29
C HIS A 85 5.80 1.43 -2.28
N VAL A 86 5.53 0.13 -2.35
CA VAL A 86 4.56 -0.54 -1.44
C VAL A 86 5.00 -0.60 0.03
N GLY A 87 6.24 -0.24 0.33
CA GLY A 87 6.80 -0.29 1.67
C GLY A 87 8.32 -0.30 1.68
N HIS A 88 8.90 -0.44 2.87
CA HIS A 88 10.34 -0.37 3.10
C HIS A 88 10.74 -1.20 4.32
N HIS A 89 12.04 -1.44 4.49
CA HIS A 89 12.57 -2.00 5.73
C HIS A 89 12.40 -1.00 6.88
N ILE A 90 12.14 -1.52 8.08
CA ILE A 90 11.89 -0.73 9.29
C ILE A 90 12.61 -1.33 10.49
N GLY A 91 13.17 -0.47 11.33
CA GLY A 91 13.93 -0.87 12.52
C GLY A 91 14.35 0.33 13.35
N LEU A 92 15.65 0.64 13.36
CA LEU A 92 16.20 1.78 14.10
C LEU A 92 15.95 3.13 13.38
N SER A 93 15.71 3.06 12.07
CA SER A 93 15.26 4.17 11.24
C SER A 93 13.94 3.83 10.56
N VAL A 94 13.21 4.87 10.14
CA VAL A 94 11.91 4.73 9.46
C VAL A 94 12.13 3.93 8.18
N HIS A 95 12.97 4.46 7.30
CA HIS A 95 13.52 3.74 6.16
C HIS A 95 14.86 3.13 6.57
N ASP A 96 14.80 1.97 7.22
CA ASP A 96 16.01 1.28 7.68
C ASP A 96 16.74 0.59 6.53
N CYS A 97 18.00 0.22 6.76
CA CYS A 97 18.80 -0.56 5.82
C CYS A 97 18.84 0.03 4.40
N GLY A 98 19.01 1.35 4.26
CA GLY A 98 18.97 2.04 2.95
C GLY A 98 19.96 1.53 1.88
N GLY A 99 21.01 0.80 2.28
CA GLY A 99 21.95 0.12 1.37
C GLY A 99 21.58 -1.32 1.01
N TYR A 100 20.51 -1.88 1.59
CA TYR A 100 20.02 -3.22 1.30
C TYR A 100 19.13 -3.20 0.05
N SER A 101 19.45 -4.03 -0.93
CA SER A 101 18.73 -4.06 -2.19
C SER A 101 17.31 -4.61 -1.99
N ARG A 102 16.31 -3.91 -2.55
CA ARG A 102 14.91 -4.36 -2.56
C ARG A 102 14.65 -5.54 -3.50
N GLN A 103 15.65 -5.90 -4.31
CA GLN A 103 15.62 -7.04 -5.22
C GLN A 103 16.04 -8.34 -4.53
N GLU A 104 16.68 -8.24 -3.35
CA GLU A 104 17.00 -9.41 -2.54
C GLU A 104 15.72 -10.08 -2.05
N MET A 105 15.77 -11.41 -1.99
CA MET A 105 14.65 -12.21 -1.52
C MET A 105 14.43 -11.99 -0.04
N LEU A 106 13.16 -11.90 0.38
CA LEU A 106 12.83 -11.76 1.79
C LEU A 106 13.35 -12.96 2.60
N ARG A 107 13.96 -12.65 3.74
CA ARG A 107 14.51 -13.63 4.68
C ARG A 107 13.82 -13.52 6.02
N LYS A 108 13.73 -14.65 6.73
CA LYS A 108 13.23 -14.67 8.11
C LYS A 108 14.00 -13.67 8.98
N GLY A 109 13.27 -12.90 9.79
CA GLY A 109 13.83 -11.90 10.71
C GLY A 109 13.88 -10.48 10.14
N GLN A 110 13.62 -10.29 8.85
CA GLN A 110 13.43 -8.96 8.28
C GLN A 110 12.08 -8.37 8.70
N CYS A 111 12.07 -7.07 8.98
CA CYS A 111 10.87 -6.28 9.22
C CYS A 111 10.68 -5.30 8.06
N ILE A 112 9.48 -5.31 7.46
CA ILE A 112 9.09 -4.42 6.36
C ILE A 112 7.69 -3.87 6.59
N THR A 113 7.41 -2.70 6.04
CA THR A 113 6.06 -2.13 5.94
C THR A 113 5.33 -2.66 4.69
N ILE A 114 3.99 -2.67 4.73
CA ILE A 114 3.11 -2.92 3.57
C ILE A 114 2.01 -1.87 3.58
N GLU A 115 2.13 -0.94 2.66
CA GLU A 115 1.42 0.33 2.62
C GLU A 115 1.00 0.73 1.19
N PRO A 116 0.07 -0.01 0.55
CA PRO A 116 -0.43 0.32 -0.78
C PRO A 116 -1.45 1.49 -0.77
N TYR A 117 -1.33 2.43 0.17
CA TYR A 117 -2.21 3.59 0.26
C TYR A 117 -1.66 4.71 -0.60
N ASP A 118 -2.46 5.37 -1.43
CA ASP A 118 -2.39 6.81 -1.71
C ASP A 118 -3.45 7.11 -2.77
N PHE A 119 -4.17 8.22 -2.68
CA PHE A 119 -4.90 8.73 -3.83
C PHE A 119 -5.04 10.26 -3.78
N LEU A 120 -4.26 10.96 -4.60
CA LEU A 120 -4.62 12.30 -5.06
C LEU A 120 -5.77 12.15 -6.07
N ILE A 121 -7.00 11.91 -5.62
CA ILE A 121 -8.15 11.85 -6.52
C ILE A 121 -8.57 13.29 -6.85
N PRO A 122 -8.39 13.78 -8.10
CA PRO A 122 -8.91 15.08 -8.49
C PRO A 122 -10.44 15.02 -8.38
N LYS A 123 -11.11 16.12 -7.99
CA LYS A 123 -12.57 16.29 -7.84
C LYS A 123 -13.45 15.78 -9.01
N GLN A 124 -12.87 15.34 -10.11
CA GLN A 124 -13.54 14.89 -11.32
C GLN A 124 -13.93 13.41 -11.33
N ASN A 125 -13.59 12.62 -10.29
CA ASN A 125 -13.98 11.21 -10.27
C ASN A 125 -15.37 11.01 -9.64
N ARG A 126 -16.20 10.17 -10.27
CA ARG A 126 -17.63 9.99 -9.97
C ARG A 126 -17.90 9.64 -8.49
N LEU A 127 -17.00 8.87 -7.88
CA LEU A 127 -17.09 8.40 -6.50
C LEU A 127 -16.90 9.50 -5.43
N ILE A 128 -16.31 10.65 -5.79
CA ILE A 128 -15.99 11.73 -4.84
C ILE A 128 -17.11 12.77 -4.77
N ASN A 129 -17.96 12.86 -5.80
CA ASN A 129 -19.09 13.79 -5.81
C ASN A 129 -20.20 13.41 -4.82
N GLU A 130 -20.10 12.22 -4.21
CA GLU A 130 -21.02 11.70 -3.19
C GLU A 130 -20.37 11.59 -1.79
N CYS A 131 -19.15 12.10 -1.61
CA CYS A 131 -18.40 12.10 -0.35
C CYS A 131 -18.54 13.41 0.44
#